data_AF-A0A510G8P4-F1
#
_entry.id   AF-A0A510G8P4-F1
#
_cell.length_a   1.000
_cell.length_b   1.000
_cell.length_c   1.000
_cell.angle_alpha   90.00
_cell.angle_beta   90.00
_cell.angle_gamma   90.00
#
_symmetry.space_group_name_H-M   'P 1'
#
loop_
_entity.id
_entity.type
_entity.pdbx_description
1 polymer ?
#
loop_
_entity_poly.entity_id
_entity_poly.type
_entity_poly.pdbx_seq_one_letter_code
_entity_poly.pdbx_strand_id
1 'polypeptide(L)' 'MKEIAKDYFEEWFDKGKDFLDGVAYYLKKDRYAVAAFLLHQATESLYSAILLVFSNYKPKLHNVQN' A
#
# COMPACT_ATOMS: atom_id res chain seq x y z
N MET A 1 -0.14 14.39 17.35
CA MET A 1 0.22 14.60 15.93
C MET A 1 1.44 13.79 15.51
N LYS A 2 2.63 13.96 16.13
CA LYS A 2 3.82 13.19 15.76
C LYS A 2 3.68 11.66 15.97
N GLU A 3 3.10 11.24 17.10
CA GLU A 3 2.85 9.81 17.38
C GLU A 3 1.88 9.18 16.36
N ILE A 4 0.73 9.82 16.11
CA ILE A 4 -0.27 9.34 15.14
C ILE A 4 0.28 9.23 13.71
N ALA A 5 1.09 10.20 13.28
CA ALA A 5 1.73 10.15 11.96
C ALA A 5 2.74 9.00 11.87
N LYS A 6 3.44 8.69 12.97
CA LYS A 6 4.36 7.56 13.04
C LYS A 6 3.61 6.23 12.98
N ASP A 7 2.51 6.08 13.72
CA ASP A 7 1.69 4.87 13.70
C ASP A 7 1.11 4.62 12.29
N TYR A 8 0.61 5.67 11.63
CA TYR A 8 0.13 5.56 10.25
C TYR A 8 1.24 5.25 9.25
N PHE A 9 2.43 5.82 9.45
CA PHE A 9 3.58 5.47 8.63
C PHE A 9 3.89 3.98 8.79
N GLU A 10 4.09 3.50 10.02
CA GLU A 10 4.41 2.10 10.30
C GLU A 10 3.35 1.15 9.72
N GLU A 11 2.07 1.40 9.96
CA GLU A 11 1.00 0.54 9.44
C GLU A 11 0.96 0.49 7.89
N TRP A 12 0.87 1.65 7.23
CA TRP A 12 0.63 1.71 5.79
C TRP A 12 1.90 1.49 4.96
N PHE A 13 3.06 1.89 5.49
CA PHE A 13 4.35 1.66 4.86
C PHE A 13 4.76 0.19 4.97
N ASP A 14 4.62 -0.43 6.15
CA ASP A 14 4.98 -1.84 6.33
C ASP A 14 4.09 -2.75 5.49
N LYS A 15 2.77 -2.48 5.47
CA LYS A 15 1.85 -3.19 4.58
C LYS A 15 2.22 -3.03 3.09
N GLY A 16 2.68 -1.85 2.69
CA GLY A 16 3.16 -1.60 1.33
C GLY A 16 4.39 -2.45 0.98
N LYS A 17 5.34 -2.59 1.91
CA LYS A 17 6.51 -3.47 1.75
C LYS A 17 6.11 -4.94 1.64
N ASP A 18 5.20 -5.42 2.50
CA ASP A 18 4.72 -6.81 2.45
C ASP A 18 4.11 -7.15 1.09
N PHE A 19 3.35 -6.21 0.51
CA PHE A 19 2.82 -6.37 -0.84
C PHE A 19 3.94 -6.44 -1.90
N LEU A 20 4.98 -5.61 -1.81
CA LEU A 20 6.13 -5.66 -2.73
C LEU A 20 6.90 -6.99 -2.63
N ASP A 21 7.06 -7.53 -1.43
CA ASP A 21 7.63 -8.87 -1.25
C ASP A 21 6.77 -9.94 -1.93
N GLY A 22 5.44 -9.81 -1.82
CA GLY A 22 4.49 -10.62 -2.57
C GLY A 22 4.65 -10.48 -4.08
N VAL A 23 4.80 -9.26 -4.62
CA VAL A 23 5.07 -9.01 -6.04
C VAL A 23 6.31 -9.79 -6.49
N ALA A 24 7.43 -9.62 -5.77
CA ALA A 24 8.68 -10.30 -6.10
C ALA A 24 8.53 -11.83 -6.07
N TYR A 25 7.76 -12.37 -5.13
CA TYR A 25 7.46 -13.80 -5.04
C TYR A 25 6.64 -14.31 -6.23
N TYR A 26 5.56 -13.63 -6.61
CA TYR A 26 4.68 -14.06 -7.69
C TYR A 26 5.28 -13.83 -9.08
N LEU A 27 6.16 -12.83 -9.24
CA LEU A 27 6.95 -12.66 -10.46
C LEU A 27 7.86 -13.85 -10.73
N LYS A 28 8.54 -14.39 -9.70
CA LYS A 28 9.39 -15.59 -9.83
C LYS A 28 8.64 -16.87 -10.21
N LYS A 29 7.31 -16.85 -10.12
CA LYS A 29 6.41 -17.97 -10.44
C LYS A 29 5.63 -17.73 -11.75
N ASP A 30 5.97 -16.69 -12.49
CA ASP A 30 5.28 -16.26 -13.71
C ASP A 30 3.77 -16.01 -13.50
N ARG A 31 3.34 -15.71 -12.27
CA ARG A 31 1.94 -15.42 -11.93
C ARG A 31 1.68 -13.92 -12.03
N TYR A 32 1.81 -13.39 -13.24
CA TYR A 32 1.81 -11.94 -13.49
C TYR A 32 0.52 -11.24 -13.07
N ALA A 33 -0.65 -11.87 -13.23
CA ALA A 33 -1.93 -11.27 -12.82
C ALA A 33 -1.98 -11.01 -11.31
N VAL A 34 -1.48 -11.95 -10.50
CA VAL A 34 -1.42 -11.82 -9.04
C VAL A 34 -0.36 -10.79 -8.64
N ALA A 35 0.80 -10.82 -9.30
CA ALA A 35 1.86 -9.83 -9.08
C ALA A 35 1.36 -8.41 -9.38
N ALA A 36 0.62 -8.19 -10.47
CA ALA A 36 0.05 -6.89 -10.83
C ALA A 36 -0.99 -6.41 -9.78
N PHE A 37 -1.86 -7.30 -9.31
CA PHE A 37 -2.81 -6.98 -8.24
C PHE A 37 -2.10 -6.53 -6.95
N LEU A 38 -1.07 -7.27 -6.53
CA LEU A 38 -0.29 -6.92 -5.34
C LEU A 38 0.50 -5.62 -5.53
N LEU A 39 1.01 -5.35 -6.73
CA LEU A 39 1.70 -4.10 -7.03
C LEU A 39 0.76 -2.89 -6.93
N HIS A 40 -0.48 -3.05 -7.39
CA HIS A 40 -1.52 -2.05 -7.20
C HIS A 40 -1.81 -1.82 -5.71
N GLN A 41 -1.99 -2.89 -4.92
CA GLN A 41 -2.20 -2.78 -3.47
C GLN A 41 -1.01 -2.15 -2.73
N ALA A 42 0.24 -2.46 -3.14
CA ALA A 42 1.44 -1.80 -2.63
C ALA A 42 1.39 -0.29 -2.87
N THR A 43 1.03 0.11 -4.09
CA THR A 43 0.92 1.53 -4.48
C THR A 43 -0.14 2.25 -3.64
N GLU A 44 -1.33 1.67 -3.47
CA GLU A 44 -2.40 2.25 -2.66
C GLU A 44 -1.98 2.41 -1.19
N SER A 45 -1.26 1.43 -0.65
CA SER A 45 -0.79 1.45 0.73
C SER A 45 0.26 2.54 0.95
N LEU A 46 1.28 2.61 0.10
CA LEU A 46 2.34 3.60 0.19
C LEU A 46 1.82 5.02 -0.03
N TYR A 47 0.89 5.20 -0.97
CA TYR A 47 0.24 6.49 -1.18
C TYR A 47 -0.61 6.91 0.03
N SER A 48 -1.32 5.95 0.65
CA SER A 48 -2.04 6.19 1.90
C SER A 48 -1.12 6.61 3.03
N ALA A 49 0.07 6.00 3.15
CA ALA A 49 1.07 6.37 4.15
C ALA A 49 1.49 7.84 3.98
N ILE A 50 1.81 8.26 2.76
CA ILE A 50 2.17 9.65 2.44
C ILE A 50 1.02 10.60 2.84
N LEU A 51 -0.20 10.31 2.39
CA LEU A 51 -1.34 11.18 2.68
C LEU A 51 -1.62 11.30 4.19
N LEU A 52 -1.63 10.19 4.92
CA LEU A 52 -1.87 10.20 6.37
C LEU A 52 -0.77 10.91 7.15
N VAL A 53 0.50 10.68 6.80
CA VAL A 53 1.65 11.31 7.47
C VAL A 53 1.66 12.82 7.26
N PHE A 54 1.41 13.29 6.04
CA PHE A 54 1.58 14.70 5.68
C PHE A 54 0.31 15.54 5.79
N SER A 55 -0.87 14.92 5.74
CA SER A 55 -2.14 15.66 5.76
C SER A 55 -3.12 15.22 6.84
N ASN A 56 -2.82 14.13 7.56
CA ASN A 56 -3.76 13.46 8.48
C ASN A 56 -5.14 13.22 7.85
N TYR A 57 -5.16 13.12 6.51
CA TYR A 57 -6.35 12.96 5.70
C TYR A 57 -6.11 11.79 4.76
N LYS A 58 -7.04 10.84 4.76
CA LYS A 58 -7.12 9.80 3.75
C LYS A 58 -8.43 9.96 3.00
N PRO A 59 -8.41 10.31 1.71
CA PRO A 59 -9.62 10.27 0.90
C PRO A 59 -10.14 8.83 0.90
N LYS A 60 -11.42 8.65 1.24
CA LYS A 60 -12.11 7.37 1.02
C LYS A 60 -12.29 7.16 -0.48
N LEU A 61 -11.27 6.61 -1.14
CA LEU A 61 -11.40 6.10 -2.49
C LEU A 61 -12.26 4.82 -2.43
N HIS A 62 -13.58 4.98 -2.40
CA HIS A 62 -14.52 3.92 -2.77
C HIS A 62 -14.44 3.72 -4.30
N ASN A 63 -13.28 3.36 -4.82
CA ASN A 63 -13.12 3.04 -6.24
C ASN A 63 -13.00 1.53 -6.42
N VAL A 64 -14.09 0.84 -6.07
CA VAL A 64 -14.34 -0.49 -6.62
C VAL A 64 -14.86 -0.25 -8.05
N GLN A 65 -13.95 -0.05 -8.99
CA GLN A 65 -14.32 -0.20 -10.40
C GLN A 65 -14.43 -1.70 -10.65
N ASN A 66 -15.67 -2.18 -10.67
CA ASN A 66 -16.03 -3.49 -11.21
C ASN A 66 -15.78 -3.53 -12.73
#